data_AF-R7BKC9-F1
#
_entry.id   AF-R7BKC9-F1
#
_cell.length_a   1.000
_cell.length_b   1.000
_cell.length_c   1.000
_cell.angle_alpha   90.00
_cell.angle_beta   90.00
_cell.angle_gamma   90.00
#
_symmetry.space_group_name_H-M   'P 1'
#
loop_
_entity.id
_entity.type
_entity.pdbx_description
1 polymer ?
#
loop_
_entity_poly.entity_id
_entity_poly.type
_entity_poly.pdbx_seq_one_letter_code
_entity_poly.pdbx_strand_id
1 'polypeptide(L)'
;MLKVSRSIKENGYRIKRASDELVSKNGREATVEELAAATELSVEDVVMALDAGTDVESIYRTVYQGDGSEIYLVDKITSADNVSSSEGSLPQQEKMLDMIMLRQLLEELDETERKLISLRYFKEMTQSAVANELGISQVQVSRLEKKILQKLRKNIF
;
A
#
# COMPACT_ATOMS: atom_id res chain seq x y z
N MET A 1 -18.98 -5.45 8.61
CA MET A 1 -18.81 -6.89 8.32
C MET A 1 -18.37 -7.05 6.87
N LEU A 2 -17.20 -7.64 6.65
CA LEU A 2 -16.65 -7.89 5.31
C LEU A 2 -17.39 -9.06 4.66
N LYS A 3 -17.67 -8.96 3.35
CA LYS A 3 -18.33 -10.03 2.61
C LYS A 3 -17.29 -11.09 2.22
N VAL A 4 -17.46 -12.30 2.77
CA VAL A 4 -16.58 -13.45 2.50
C VAL A 4 -17.29 -14.54 1.68
N SER A 5 -16.53 -15.54 1.21
CA SER A 5 -17.08 -16.67 0.47
C SER A 5 -18.00 -17.53 1.35
N ARG A 6 -18.93 -18.27 0.74
CA ARG A 6 -19.86 -19.15 1.46
C ARG A 6 -19.13 -20.24 2.23
N SER A 7 -18.12 -20.84 1.61
CA SER A 7 -17.31 -21.91 2.22
C SER A 7 -16.58 -21.44 3.48
N ILE A 8 -15.98 -20.25 3.46
CA ILE A 8 -15.32 -19.67 4.66
C ILE A 8 -16.34 -19.43 5.78
N LYS A 9 -17.54 -18.95 5.44
CA LYS A 9 -18.61 -18.72 6.42
C LYS A 9 -19.13 -20.02 7.04
N GLU A 10 -19.29 -21.07 6.23
CA GLU A 10 -19.70 -22.41 6.69
C GLU A 10 -18.63 -23.04 7.58
N ASN A 11 -17.34 -22.92 7.21
CA ASN A 11 -16.22 -23.36 8.02
C ASN A 11 -16.19 -22.62 9.37
N GLY A 12 -16.38 -21.30 9.37
CA GLY A 12 -16.45 -20.51 10.60
C GLY A 12 -17.55 -20.98 11.56
N TYR A 13 -18.71 -21.37 11.04
CA TYR A 13 -19.79 -21.94 11.85
C TYR A 13 -19.41 -23.31 12.45
N ARG A 14 -18.79 -24.19 11.66
CA ARG A 14 -18.30 -25.50 12.11
C ARG A 14 -17.24 -25.36 13.20
N ILE A 15 -16.30 -24.44 13.02
CA ILE A 15 -15.22 -24.14 13.98
C ILE A 15 -15.79 -23.60 15.28
N LYS A 16 -16.74 -22.66 15.22
CA LYS A 16 -17.37 -22.11 16.43
C LYS A 16 -18.04 -23.19 17.26
N ARG A 17 -18.81 -24.08 16.62
CA ARG A 17 -19.45 -25.20 17.31
C ARG A 17 -18.44 -26.17 17.92
N ALA A 18 -17.39 -26.53 17.18
CA ALA A 18 -16.34 -27.41 17.68
C ALA A 18 -15.58 -26.78 18.87
N SER A 19 -15.36 -25.46 18.83
CA SER A 19 -14.75 -24.70 19.92
C SER A 19 -15.61 -24.77 21.18
N ASP A 20 -16.92 -24.49 21.08
CA ASP A 20 -17.84 -24.55 22.22
C ASP A 20 -17.89 -25.96 22.85
N GLU A 21 -17.89 -27.02 22.03
CA GLU A 21 -17.86 -28.40 22.49
C GLU A 21 -16.52 -28.77 23.18
N LEU A 22 -15.39 -28.30 22.67
CA LEU A 22 -14.07 -28.51 23.26
C LEU A 22 -13.87 -27.72 24.55
N VAL A 23 -14.36 -26.48 24.62
CA VAL A 23 -14.35 -25.65 25.83
C VAL A 23 -15.16 -26.34 26.94
N SER A 24 -16.34 -26.86 26.60
CA SER A 24 -17.20 -27.59 27.54
C SER A 24 -16.53 -28.87 28.08
N LYS A 25 -15.78 -29.60 27.23
CA LYS A 25 -15.08 -30.84 27.62
C LYS A 25 -13.79 -30.61 28.39
N ASN A 26 -12.98 -29.63 27.97
CA ASN A 26 -11.61 -29.46 28.44
C ASN A 26 -11.46 -28.35 29.49
N GLY A 27 -12.50 -27.52 29.68
CA GLY A 27 -12.49 -26.40 30.63
C GLY A 27 -11.50 -25.28 30.29
N ARG A 28 -10.98 -25.27 29.05
CA ARG A 28 -10.04 -24.27 28.51
C ARG A 28 -10.35 -24.01 27.04
N GLU A 29 -9.83 -22.92 26.51
CA GLU A 29 -9.91 -22.63 25.08
C GLU A 29 -9.23 -23.72 24.25
N ALA A 30 -9.84 -24.02 23.10
CA ALA A 30 -9.33 -24.97 22.13
C ALA A 30 -8.18 -24.34 21.33
N THR A 31 -7.14 -25.13 21.09
CA THR A 31 -6.03 -24.74 20.21
C THR A 31 -6.43 -24.86 18.74
N VAL A 32 -5.70 -24.19 17.84
CA VAL A 32 -5.98 -24.23 16.39
C VAL A 32 -5.85 -25.66 15.86
N GLU A 33 -4.89 -26.42 16.37
CA GLU A 33 -4.65 -27.81 16.04
C GLU A 33 -5.79 -28.72 16.50
N GLU A 34 -6.33 -28.50 17.70
CA GLU A 34 -7.49 -29.23 18.22
C GLU A 34 -8.75 -28.93 17.40
N LEU A 35 -8.94 -27.69 16.97
CA LEU A 35 -10.04 -27.29 16.09
C LEU A 35 -9.92 -27.89 14.70
N ALA A 36 -8.72 -27.90 14.12
CA ALA A 36 -8.44 -28.53 12.83
C ALA A 36 -8.76 -30.04 12.88
N ALA A 37 -8.29 -30.72 13.93
CA ALA A 37 -8.58 -32.14 14.14
C ALA A 37 -10.08 -32.42 14.34
N ALA A 38 -10.80 -31.57 15.10
CA ALA A 38 -12.23 -31.75 15.37
C ALA A 38 -13.13 -31.41 14.17
N THR A 39 -12.68 -30.54 13.26
CA THR A 39 -13.47 -30.09 12.11
C THR A 39 -13.07 -30.75 10.79
N GLU A 40 -12.02 -31.59 10.79
CA GLU A 40 -11.44 -32.19 9.58
C GLU A 40 -11.02 -31.13 8.54
N LEU A 41 -10.59 -29.96 9.01
CA LEU A 41 -10.10 -28.86 8.19
C LEU A 41 -8.58 -28.75 8.30
N SER A 42 -7.96 -28.13 7.30
CA SER A 42 -6.55 -27.74 7.41
C SER A 42 -6.39 -26.63 8.45
N VAL A 43 -5.19 -26.52 9.03
CA VAL A 43 -4.88 -25.44 9.99
C VAL A 43 -5.06 -24.07 9.32
N GLU A 44 -4.67 -23.97 8.05
CA GLU A 44 -4.81 -22.78 7.22
C GLU A 44 -6.28 -22.36 7.05
N ASP A 45 -7.17 -23.32 6.77
CA ASP A 45 -8.61 -23.06 6.62
C ASP A 45 -9.25 -22.64 7.95
N VAL A 46 -8.78 -23.20 9.07
CA VAL A 46 -9.24 -22.80 10.41
C VAL A 46 -8.82 -21.37 10.72
N VAL A 47 -7.56 -21.03 10.49
CA VAL A 47 -7.04 -19.66 10.68
C VAL A 47 -7.79 -18.68 9.79
N MET A 48 -7.97 -19.01 8.50
CA MET A 48 -8.67 -18.14 7.56
C MET A 48 -10.15 -17.91 7.95
N ALA A 49 -10.83 -18.95 8.42
CA ALA A 49 -12.22 -18.84 8.84
C ALA A 49 -12.39 -18.09 10.17
N LEU A 50 -11.45 -18.21 11.11
CA LEU A 50 -11.41 -17.42 12.33
C LEU A 50 -11.18 -15.93 12.01
N ASP A 51 -10.21 -15.63 11.15
CA ASP A 51 -9.87 -14.26 10.78
C ASP A 51 -10.99 -13.57 10.01
N ALA A 52 -11.67 -14.30 9.12
CA ALA A 52 -12.87 -13.84 8.42
C ALA A 52 -14.04 -13.48 9.34
N GLY A 53 -14.06 -14.02 10.56
CA GLY A 53 -15.06 -13.73 11.58
C GLY A 53 -14.79 -12.45 12.39
N THR A 54 -13.60 -11.86 12.25
CA THR A 54 -13.20 -10.66 12.98
C THR A 54 -14.00 -9.43 12.52
N ASP A 55 -14.49 -8.65 13.48
CA ASP A 55 -15.18 -7.39 13.17
C ASP A 55 -14.20 -6.32 12.70
N VAL A 56 -14.69 -5.43 11.82
CA VAL A 56 -13.90 -4.30 11.34
C VAL A 56 -13.91 -3.21 12.41
N GLU A 57 -12.72 -2.77 12.82
CA GLU A 57 -12.59 -1.62 13.72
C GLU A 57 -12.70 -0.28 12.97
N SER A 58 -13.24 0.73 13.65
CA SER A 58 -13.22 2.10 13.14
C SER A 58 -11.79 2.63 13.17
N ILE A 59 -11.31 3.13 12.03
CA ILE A 59 -10.03 3.84 11.95
C ILE A 59 -10.00 5.13 12.79
N TYR A 60 -11.17 5.66 13.17
CA TYR A 60 -11.34 6.81 14.07
C TYR A 60 -11.54 6.40 15.53
N ARG A 61 -11.32 5.13 15.88
CA ARG A 61 -11.29 4.70 17.28
C ARG A 61 -10.15 5.42 17.99
N THR A 62 -10.42 5.97 19.17
CA THR A 62 -9.40 6.56 20.03
C THR A 62 -8.53 5.46 20.66
N VAL A 63 -7.22 5.64 20.58
CA VAL A 63 -6.21 4.79 21.22
C VAL A 63 -5.23 5.68 21.98
N TYR A 64 -4.72 5.18 23.09
CA TYR A 64 -3.82 5.95 23.96
C TYR A 64 -2.37 5.57 23.69
N GLN A 65 -1.49 6.58 23.64
CA GLN A 65 -0.05 6.37 23.60
C GLN A 65 0.53 6.17 25.01
N GLY A 66 1.80 5.77 25.09
CA GLY A 66 2.50 5.55 26.36
C GLY A 66 2.62 6.78 27.27
N ASP A 67 2.38 7.98 26.74
CA ASP A 67 2.31 9.25 27.46
C ASP A 67 0.87 9.66 27.86
N GLY A 68 -0.12 8.83 27.55
CA GLY A 68 -1.54 9.09 27.84
C GLY A 68 -2.23 10.03 26.85
N SER A 69 -1.55 10.47 25.79
CA SER A 69 -2.17 11.28 24.74
C SER A 69 -3.18 10.45 23.92
N GLU A 70 -4.30 11.08 23.57
CA GLU A 70 -5.33 10.51 22.71
C GLU A 70 -4.91 10.68 21.24
N ILE A 71 -4.83 9.56 20.52
CA ILE A 71 -4.67 9.55 19.06
C ILE A 71 -5.75 8.68 18.43
N TYR A 72 -5.95 8.82 17.11
CA TYR A 72 -6.81 7.89 16.39
C TYR A 72 -6.01 6.67 15.92
N LEU A 73 -6.70 5.54 15.76
CA LEU A 73 -6.10 4.31 15.24
C LEU A 73 -5.41 4.53 13.88
N VAL A 74 -5.97 5.39 13.03
CA VAL A 74 -5.38 5.81 11.75
C VAL A 74 -4.01 6.47 11.89
N ASP A 75 -3.80 7.28 12.94
CA ASP A 75 -2.52 7.97 13.17
C ASP A 75 -1.42 6.99 13.57
N LYS A 76 -1.80 5.92 14.27
CA LYS A 76 -0.88 4.83 14.63
C LYS A 76 -0.53 3.96 13.43
N ILE A 77 -1.50 3.68 12.55
CA ILE A 77 -1.28 2.88 11.33
C ILE A 77 -0.37 3.64 10.36
N THR A 78 -0.61 4.93 10.14
CA THR A 78 0.26 5.75 9.27
C THR A 78 1.68 5.88 9.85
N SER A 79 1.81 5.94 11.18
CA SER A 79 3.11 5.89 11.85
C SER A 79 3.78 4.52 11.70
N ALA A 80 3.01 3.43 11.76
CA ALA A 80 3.51 2.07 11.56
C ALA A 80 3.88 1.80 10.10
N ASP A 81 3.17 2.34 9.11
CA ASP A 81 3.54 2.25 7.69
C ASP A 81 4.84 3.00 7.40
N ASN A 82 5.18 4.02 8.18
CA ASN A 82 6.50 4.66 8.13
C ASN A 82 7.61 3.81 8.77
N VAL A 83 7.29 2.77 9.55
CA VAL A 83 8.26 1.85 10.19
C VAL A 83 8.27 0.46 9.51
N SER A 84 7.16 0.04 8.92
CA SER A 84 6.96 -1.25 8.26
C SER A 84 7.11 -1.21 6.74
N SER A 85 7.45 -0.05 6.16
CA SER A 85 7.93 0.03 4.78
C SER A 85 9.43 -0.31 4.66
N SER A 86 9.87 -1.35 5.37
CA SER A 86 11.20 -1.96 5.23
C SER A 86 11.40 -2.71 3.90
N GLU A 87 10.35 -2.89 3.09
CA GLU A 87 10.43 -3.55 1.77
C GLU A 87 10.07 -2.60 0.60
N GLY A 88 9.83 -1.31 0.86
CA GLY A 88 9.38 -0.39 -0.19
C GLY A 88 9.55 1.11 0.08
N SER A 89 9.95 1.53 1.29
CA SER A 89 10.44 2.89 1.51
C SER A 89 11.96 2.87 1.42
N LEU A 90 12.47 3.29 0.27
CA LEU A 90 13.86 3.78 0.16
C LEU A 90 14.15 4.64 1.41
N PRO A 91 15.23 4.36 2.17
CA PRO A 91 15.65 5.16 3.31
C PRO A 91 15.53 6.64 2.98
N GLN A 92 15.15 7.49 3.93
CA GLN A 92 15.01 8.93 3.72
C GLN A 92 16.26 9.54 3.04
N GLN A 93 17.42 8.93 3.27
CA GLN A 93 18.68 9.21 2.61
C GLN A 93 18.71 8.87 1.10
N GLU A 94 18.19 7.72 0.67
CA GLU A 94 18.08 7.36 -0.76
C GLU A 94 17.10 8.28 -1.49
N LYS A 95 15.95 8.61 -0.90
CA LYS A 95 15.03 9.62 -1.48
C LYS A 95 15.70 10.99 -1.63
N MET A 96 16.56 11.36 -0.68
CA MET A 96 17.33 12.61 -0.76
C MET A 96 18.37 12.54 -1.90
N LEU A 97 19.06 11.42 -2.05
CA LEU A 97 20.01 11.20 -3.15
C LEU A 97 19.31 11.24 -4.51
N ASP A 98 18.15 10.57 -4.65
CA ASP A 98 17.32 10.61 -5.85
C ASP A 98 16.90 12.04 -6.21
N MET A 99 16.50 12.84 -5.20
CA MET A 99 16.14 14.24 -5.42
C MET A 99 17.32 15.12 -5.83
N ILE A 100 18.51 14.89 -5.27
CA ILE A 100 19.73 15.61 -5.66
C ILE A 100 20.10 15.25 -7.11
N MET A 101 20.10 13.95 -7.43
CA MET A 101 20.40 13.44 -8.77
C MET A 101 19.39 13.97 -9.80
N LEU A 102 18.09 13.92 -9.49
CA LEU A 102 17.04 14.44 -10.37
C LEU A 102 17.22 15.94 -10.64
N ARG A 103 17.58 16.74 -9.62
CA ARG A 103 17.86 18.16 -9.80
C ARG A 103 19.03 18.39 -10.77
N GLN A 104 20.12 17.66 -10.61
CA GLN A 104 21.27 17.74 -11.51
C GLN A 104 20.90 17.36 -12.95
N LEU A 105 20.13 16.29 -13.14
CA LEU A 105 19.67 15.87 -14.47
C LEU A 105 18.76 16.92 -15.13
N LEU A 106 17.90 17.58 -14.35
CA LEU A 106 17.04 18.66 -14.86
C LEU A 106 17.81 19.95 -15.19
N GLU A 107 18.98 20.17 -14.59
CA GLU A 107 19.86 21.30 -14.89
C GLU A 107 20.50 21.18 -16.27
N GLU A 108 20.74 19.96 -16.77
CA GLU A 108 21.27 19.70 -18.12
C GLU A 108 20.26 19.93 -19.25
N LEU A 109 18.99 20.06 -18.91
CA LEU A 109 17.93 20.37 -19.88
C LEU A 109 17.94 21.87 -20.20
N ASP A 110 17.76 22.17 -21.49
CA ASP A 110 17.53 23.56 -21.91
C ASP A 110 16.16 24.07 -21.40
N GLU A 111 15.92 25.37 -21.52
CA GLU A 111 14.69 25.99 -20.99
C GLU A 111 13.42 25.39 -21.58
N THR A 112 13.45 24.99 -22.86
CA THR A 112 12.28 24.43 -23.55
C THR A 112 12.04 22.99 -23.10
N GLU A 113 13.11 22.19 -22.99
CA GLU A 113 13.10 20.82 -22.48
C GLU A 113 12.58 20.80 -21.03
N ARG A 114 13.10 21.69 -20.17
CA ARG A 114 12.68 21.80 -18.76
C ARG A 114 11.23 22.25 -18.63
N LYS A 115 10.79 23.21 -19.45
CA LYS A 115 9.39 23.65 -19.48
C LYS A 115 8.46 22.51 -19.87
N LEU A 116 8.80 21.75 -20.92
CA LEU A 116 8.01 20.59 -21.34
C LEU A 116 7.88 19.55 -20.21
N ILE A 117 8.99 19.18 -19.56
CA ILE A 117 9.00 18.19 -18.47
C ILE A 117 8.20 18.71 -17.26
N SER A 118 8.32 20.00 -16.92
CA SER A 118 7.53 20.63 -15.85
C SER A 118 6.03 20.52 -16.13
N LEU A 119 5.58 20.86 -17.34
CA LEU A 119 4.17 20.78 -17.70
C LEU A 119 3.66 19.32 -17.69
N ARG A 120 4.47 18.37 -18.17
CA ARG A 120 4.09 16.94 -18.26
C ARG A 120 4.02 16.24 -16.92
N TYR A 121 5.03 16.43 -16.06
CA TYR A 121 5.22 15.60 -14.87
C TYR A 121 4.95 16.33 -13.56
N PHE A 122 5.06 17.66 -13.52
CA PHE A 122 4.74 18.44 -12.30
C PHE A 122 3.35 19.06 -12.35
N LYS A 123 2.84 19.40 -13.55
CA LYS A 123 1.46 19.89 -13.75
C LYS A 123 0.51 18.85 -14.36
N GLU A 124 0.98 17.63 -14.59
CA GLU A 124 0.20 16.49 -15.09
C GLU A 124 -0.57 16.78 -16.41
N MET A 125 -0.09 17.71 -17.23
CA MET A 125 -0.76 18.07 -18.48
C MET A 125 -0.58 16.98 -19.54
N THR A 126 -1.61 16.70 -20.35
CA THR A 126 -1.51 15.78 -21.49
C THR A 126 -0.57 16.32 -22.57
N GLN A 127 -0.01 15.45 -23.42
CA GLN A 127 0.84 15.90 -24.55
C GLN A 127 0.13 16.90 -25.47
N SER A 128 -1.18 16.73 -25.67
CA SER A 128 -2.00 17.66 -26.45
C SER A 128 -2.17 19.01 -25.76
N ALA A 129 -2.34 19.03 -24.43
CA ALA A 129 -2.40 20.28 -23.67
C ALA A 129 -1.04 21.02 -23.68
N VAL A 130 0.06 20.28 -23.55
CA VAL A 130 1.42 20.83 -23.67
C VAL A 130 1.70 21.35 -25.08
N ALA A 131 1.22 20.67 -26.11
CA ALA A 131 1.31 21.11 -27.50
C ALA A 131 0.67 22.48 -27.71
N ASN A 132 -0.54 22.68 -27.16
CA ASN A 132 -1.23 23.96 -27.18
C ASN A 132 -0.44 25.05 -26.44
N GLU A 133 0.10 24.74 -25.26
CA GLU A 133 0.88 25.68 -24.43
C GLU A 133 2.22 26.08 -25.08
N LEU A 134 2.85 25.16 -25.82
CA LEU A 134 4.13 25.38 -26.48
C LEU A 134 4.00 25.84 -27.94
N GLY A 135 2.79 25.92 -28.50
CA GLY A 135 2.54 26.32 -29.88
C GLY A 135 3.10 25.35 -30.93
N ILE A 136 3.23 24.06 -30.59
CA ILE A 136 3.75 23.00 -31.48
C ILE A 136 2.77 21.85 -31.58
N SER A 137 2.96 20.94 -32.54
CA SER A 137 2.08 19.77 -32.67
C SER A 137 2.32 18.73 -31.56
N GLN A 138 1.29 17.96 -31.21
CA GLN A 138 1.41 16.85 -30.26
C GLN A 138 2.46 15.81 -30.70
N VAL A 139 2.61 15.59 -32.01
CA VAL A 139 3.66 14.69 -32.54
C VAL A 139 5.06 15.24 -32.26
N GLN A 140 5.26 16.56 -32.36
CA GLN A 140 6.52 17.21 -31.99
C GLN A 140 6.78 17.10 -30.48
N VAL A 141 5.77 17.32 -29.63
CA VAL A 141 5.87 17.12 -28.17
C VAL A 141 6.28 15.69 -27.86
N SER A 142 5.63 14.69 -28.46
CA SER A 142 5.94 13.28 -28.25
C SER A 142 7.39 12.93 -28.62
N ARG A 143 7.88 13.43 -29.77
CA ARG A 143 9.28 13.25 -30.19
C ARG A 143 10.26 13.93 -29.24
N LEU A 144 9.96 15.16 -28.82
CA LEU A 144 10.82 15.94 -27.94
C LEU A 144 10.86 15.31 -26.54
N GLU A 145 9.71 14.93 -25.96
CA GLU A 145 9.62 14.22 -24.68
C GLU A 145 10.44 12.93 -24.70
N LYS A 146 10.30 12.12 -25.76
CA LYS A 146 11.10 10.89 -25.91
C LYS A 146 12.61 11.18 -25.97
N LYS A 147 13.03 12.22 -26.69
CA LYS A 147 14.44 12.63 -26.76
C LYS A 147 14.98 13.08 -25.39
N ILE A 148 14.19 13.87 -24.65
CA ILE A 148 14.54 14.34 -23.31
C ILE A 148 14.69 13.15 -22.35
N LEU A 149 13.70 12.25 -22.30
CA LEU A 149 13.76 11.08 -21.43
C LEU A 149 14.94 10.15 -21.76
N GLN A 150 15.30 10.03 -23.04
CA GLN A 150 16.50 9.30 -23.45
C GLN A 150 17.80 9.99 -23.01
N LYS A 151 17.87 11.32 -23.09
CA LYS A 151 19.01 12.11 -22.60
C LYS A 151 19.17 11.93 -21.10
N LEU A 152 18.09 12.13 -20.33
CA LEU A 152 18.08 11.93 -18.88
C LEU A 152 18.51 10.51 -18.50
N ARG A 153 17.97 9.48 -19.16
CA ARG A 153 18.31 8.08 -18.88
C ARG A 153 19.79 7.75 -19.14
N LYS A 154 20.44 8.39 -20.10
CA LYS A 154 21.89 8.17 -20.36
C LYS A 154 22.79 8.76 -19.28
N ASN A 155 22.28 9.77 -18.57
CA ASN A 155 23.00 10.45 -17.50
C ASN A 155 22.61 9.91 -16.11
N ILE A 156 21.67 8.95 -16.07
CA ILE A 156 21.49 8.06 -14.92
C ILE A 156 22.60 7.02 -14.99
N PHE A 157 23.37 6.90 -13.90
CA PHE A 157 24.56 6.05 -13.76
C PHE A 157 24.45 4.66 -14.39
#